data_AF-A0A661MSN5-F1
#
_entry.id   AF-A0A661MSN5-F1
#
_cell.length_a   1.000
_cell.length_b   1.000
_cell.length_c   1.000
_cell.angle_alpha   90.00
_cell.angle_beta   90.00
_cell.angle_gamma   90.00
#
_symmetry.space_group_name_H-M   'P 1'
#
loop_
_entity.id
_entity.type
_entity.pdbx_description
1 polymer ?
#
loop_
_entity_poly.entity_id
_entity_poly.type
_entity_poly.pdbx_seq_one_letter_code
_entity_poly.pdbx_strand_id
1 'polypeptide(L)'
;MPTPAQEISITYGSLLTGGSSAYTIDSGPALAQKPSADGSAFVSSVSWVVFVQDDDRAAFEAKCAAIVAAFSERFQDLTVEIGGQTFISWSHGSNTGFNADPGWSEIPDSANTGFSRRYTLGVAVELPATDNDDLREASATISHDSSDKITVTFRGVYTASEGGGGALANYESKAPGYCTGILSGIGGGPYELVEQEPTRMDQDKECPWVRVYEEIIFPQKPGSVDDSAIVRHNVVFSRQTPGPGDTPGGNYSVKRLTVATASYACNVEHTETKSLEDLWRNTLRQYVFNEAKKRFKATIVAVTVDDLSTNASANTITASLSLVMIVQGSTAFEYSVSQTYSEDQGAVIRRVHDGKRYSKYVYPGPADTVRTTVIRAVVNSIEALGKVQSYPVLAEGARTIDGGRGTFPGDSGWVEIAPRTETKTPVMIGLPGIGTRIPSTLVEITIVETWVLKPGGATGSASQALDAVAKSKKPATLPGGAITPGSR
;
A
#
# COMPACT_ATOMS: atom_id res chain seq x y z
N MET A 1 28.99 -77.50 -5.45
CA MET A 1 29.67 -77.40 -4.12
C MET A 1 29.01 -76.26 -3.35
N PRO A 2 28.76 -76.39 -2.03
CA PRO A 2 28.18 -75.29 -1.27
C PRO A 2 29.13 -74.09 -1.25
N THR A 3 28.61 -72.90 -1.56
CA THR A 3 29.36 -71.64 -1.46
C THR A 3 29.73 -71.42 0.00
N PRO A 4 31.02 -71.21 0.35
CA PRO A 4 31.41 -70.93 1.72
C PRO A 4 30.75 -69.62 2.19
N ALA A 5 30.22 -69.62 3.41
CA ALA A 5 29.64 -68.43 4.00
C ALA A 5 30.71 -67.33 4.10
N GLN A 6 30.40 -66.15 3.55
CA GLN A 6 31.30 -65.00 3.61
C GLN A 6 30.98 -64.14 4.82
N GLU A 7 32.01 -63.51 5.39
CA GLU A 7 31.85 -62.60 6.54
C GLU A 7 31.13 -61.29 6.16
N ILE A 8 31.16 -60.93 4.87
CA ILE A 8 30.58 -59.71 4.32
C ILE A 8 29.26 -60.04 3.63
N SER A 9 28.21 -59.27 3.94
CA SER A 9 26.92 -59.27 3.25
C SER A 9 26.59 -57.85 2.77
N ILE A 10 26.06 -57.73 1.56
CA ILE A 10 25.57 -56.47 0.99
C ILE A 10 24.17 -56.69 0.43
N THR A 11 23.21 -55.97 0.98
CA THR A 11 21.80 -56.02 0.57
C THR A 11 21.41 -54.72 -0.12
N TYR A 12 20.91 -54.79 -1.35
CA TYR A 12 20.28 -53.67 -2.06
C TYR A 12 18.85 -54.02 -2.42
N GLY A 13 17.88 -53.31 -1.82
CA GLY A 13 16.46 -53.68 -1.89
C GLY A 13 16.24 -55.09 -1.34
N SER A 14 15.85 -56.02 -2.21
CA SER A 14 15.67 -57.44 -1.86
C SER A 14 16.86 -58.33 -2.22
N LEU A 15 17.84 -57.82 -2.98
CA LEU A 15 18.99 -58.60 -3.43
C LEU A 15 20.08 -58.62 -2.36
N LEU A 16 20.34 -59.79 -1.80
CA LEU A 16 21.46 -60.05 -0.91
C LEU A 16 22.63 -60.66 -1.70
N THR A 17 23.82 -60.06 -1.57
CA THR A 17 25.09 -60.58 -2.10
C THR A 17 26.07 -60.85 -0.96
N GLY A 18 26.92 -61.87 -1.09
CA GLY A 18 27.77 -62.34 0.01
C GLY A 18 27.00 -63.11 1.09
N GLY A 19 27.56 -63.19 2.30
CA GLY A 19 26.93 -63.89 3.43
C GLY A 19 26.57 -65.34 3.12
N SER A 20 25.30 -65.68 3.30
CA SER A 20 24.69 -66.98 2.97
C SER A 20 24.01 -67.03 1.60
N SER A 21 24.12 -65.96 0.79
CA SER A 21 23.46 -65.88 -0.51
C SER A 21 24.11 -66.77 -1.57
N ALA A 22 23.47 -66.86 -2.73
CA ALA A 22 24.01 -67.57 -3.88
C ALA A 22 25.05 -66.76 -4.69
N TYR A 23 25.42 -65.56 -4.22
CA TYR A 23 26.31 -64.62 -4.90
C TYR A 23 27.59 -64.42 -4.07
N THR A 24 28.77 -64.65 -4.66
CA THR A 24 30.04 -64.52 -3.95
C THR A 24 30.63 -63.14 -4.19
N ILE A 25 30.95 -62.39 -3.13
CA ILE A 25 31.70 -61.13 -3.23
C ILE A 25 33.18 -61.48 -3.46
N ASP A 26 33.71 -61.09 -4.61
CA ASP A 26 35.09 -61.38 -5.02
C ASP A 26 36.05 -60.23 -4.63
N SER A 27 35.52 -59.00 -4.57
CA SER A 27 36.27 -57.81 -4.14
C SER A 27 35.32 -56.74 -3.58
N GLY A 28 35.80 -55.91 -2.64
CA GLY A 28 35.03 -54.86 -1.97
C GLY A 28 34.47 -55.28 -0.59
N PRO A 29 33.65 -54.42 0.04
CA PRO A 29 33.16 -53.13 -0.44
C PRO A 29 34.24 -52.05 -0.45
N ALA A 30 34.30 -51.27 -1.53
CA ALA A 30 35.06 -50.04 -1.61
C ALA A 30 34.13 -48.86 -1.35
N LEU A 31 34.39 -48.11 -0.27
CA LEU A 31 33.67 -46.89 0.07
C LEU A 31 34.38 -45.68 -0.51
N ALA A 32 33.65 -44.81 -1.18
CA ALA A 32 34.12 -43.50 -1.59
C ALA A 32 33.14 -42.43 -1.11
N GLN A 33 33.65 -41.45 -0.36
CA GLN A 33 32.92 -40.24 0.02
C GLN A 33 33.53 -39.06 -0.71
N LYS A 34 32.69 -38.31 -1.43
CA LYS A 34 33.10 -37.07 -2.07
C LYS A 34 32.65 -35.91 -1.17
N PRO A 35 33.58 -35.20 -0.50
CA PRO A 35 33.19 -34.01 0.23
C PRO A 35 32.67 -32.95 -0.74
N SER A 36 31.65 -32.22 -0.31
CA SER A 36 31.12 -31.06 -1.00
C SER A 36 32.14 -29.92 -0.94
N ALA A 37 33.06 -29.86 -1.90
CA ALA A 37 34.00 -28.75 -2.00
C ALA A 37 33.36 -27.50 -2.65
N ASP A 38 32.20 -27.66 -3.28
CA ASP A 38 31.52 -26.69 -4.14
C ASP A 38 30.07 -26.40 -3.71
N GLY A 39 29.63 -26.90 -2.55
CA GLY A 39 28.23 -26.79 -2.10
C GLY A 39 27.29 -27.85 -2.70
N SER A 40 27.78 -28.74 -3.57
CA SER A 40 26.98 -29.86 -4.09
C SER A 40 26.59 -30.87 -3.01
N ALA A 41 25.65 -31.77 -3.31
CA ALA A 41 25.25 -32.83 -2.39
C ALA A 41 26.47 -33.65 -1.95
N PHE A 42 26.56 -33.96 -0.65
CA PHE A 42 27.55 -34.92 -0.16
C PHE A 42 27.19 -36.30 -0.71
N VAL A 43 27.95 -36.77 -1.70
CA VAL A 43 27.72 -38.09 -2.31
C VAL A 43 28.61 -39.11 -1.63
N SER A 44 27.99 -40.20 -1.19
CA SER A 44 28.67 -41.38 -0.69
C SER A 44 28.35 -42.56 -1.60
N SER A 45 29.33 -43.40 -1.89
CA SER A 45 29.14 -44.54 -2.78
C SER A 45 29.85 -45.78 -2.26
N VAL A 46 29.21 -46.94 -2.42
CA VAL A 46 29.79 -48.25 -2.15
C VAL A 46 29.82 -49.01 -3.47
N SER A 47 30.96 -49.62 -3.79
CA SER A 47 31.12 -50.50 -4.95
C SER A 47 31.78 -51.82 -4.59
N TRP A 48 31.42 -52.89 -5.27
CA TRP A 48 31.94 -54.24 -5.04
C TRP A 48 31.85 -55.10 -6.29
N VAL A 49 32.58 -56.21 -6.32
CA VAL A 49 32.55 -57.18 -7.42
C VAL A 49 31.90 -58.46 -6.94
N VAL A 50 30.91 -58.93 -7.69
CA VAL A 50 30.18 -60.18 -7.42
C VAL A 50 30.49 -61.20 -8.51
N PHE A 51 30.82 -62.41 -8.09
CA PHE A 51 30.92 -63.59 -8.93
C PHE A 51 29.64 -64.43 -8.80
N VAL A 52 28.99 -64.67 -9.94
CA VAL A 52 27.78 -65.49 -10.06
C VAL A 52 28.15 -66.80 -10.72
N GLN A 53 27.75 -67.91 -10.12
CA GLN A 53 27.93 -69.24 -10.70
C GLN A 53 26.74 -70.15 -10.34
N ASP A 54 26.39 -71.05 -11.26
CA ASP A 54 25.46 -72.16 -11.03
C ASP A 54 25.82 -73.34 -11.95
N ASP A 55 25.51 -74.57 -11.56
CA ASP A 55 25.68 -75.75 -12.42
C ASP A 55 24.45 -76.03 -13.30
N ASP A 56 23.30 -75.42 -12.99
CA ASP A 56 22.12 -75.37 -13.83
C ASP A 56 22.04 -74.07 -14.64
N ARG A 57 21.81 -74.20 -15.95
CA ARG A 57 21.80 -73.05 -16.88
C ARG A 57 20.64 -72.11 -16.59
N ALA A 58 19.46 -72.64 -16.26
CA ALA A 58 18.27 -71.83 -16.00
C ALA A 58 18.42 -71.07 -14.67
N ALA A 59 18.95 -71.71 -13.64
CA ALA A 59 19.28 -71.07 -12.37
C ALA A 59 20.36 -69.98 -12.51
N PHE A 60 21.41 -70.22 -13.31
CA PHE A 60 22.42 -69.20 -13.63
C PHE A 60 21.80 -67.96 -14.31
N GLU A 61 20.96 -68.17 -15.32
CA GLU A 61 20.29 -67.07 -16.03
C GLU A 61 19.34 -66.30 -15.10
N ALA A 62 18.61 -67.01 -14.22
CA ALA A 62 17.75 -66.39 -13.22
C ALA A 62 18.53 -65.52 -12.22
N LYS A 63 19.69 -65.99 -11.75
CA LYS A 63 20.58 -65.22 -10.87
C LYS A 63 21.13 -63.96 -11.55
N CYS A 64 21.55 -64.06 -12.80
CA CYS A 64 21.99 -62.90 -13.57
C CYS A 64 20.84 -61.89 -13.77
N ALA A 65 19.66 -62.38 -14.14
CA ALA A 65 18.47 -61.54 -14.30
C ALA A 65 18.06 -60.85 -12.99
N ALA A 66 18.23 -61.50 -11.84
CA ALA A 66 17.94 -60.91 -10.54
C ALA A 66 18.86 -59.72 -10.20
N ILE A 67 20.16 -59.79 -10.55
CA ILE A 67 21.07 -58.64 -10.41
C ILE A 67 20.61 -57.47 -11.27
N VAL A 68 20.33 -57.74 -12.55
CA VAL A 68 19.89 -56.71 -13.50
C VAL A 68 18.57 -56.08 -13.07
N ALA A 69 17.62 -56.90 -12.61
CA ALA A 69 16.33 -56.42 -12.11
C ALA A 69 16.50 -55.55 -10.86
N ALA A 70 17.24 -56.02 -9.85
CA ALA A 70 17.44 -55.27 -8.61
C ALA A 70 18.13 -53.91 -8.86
N PHE A 71 19.17 -53.88 -9.70
CA PHE A 71 19.89 -52.64 -10.04
C PHE A 71 19.21 -51.80 -11.12
N SER A 72 18.04 -52.22 -11.62
CA SER A 72 17.16 -51.37 -12.44
C SER A 72 16.19 -50.53 -11.59
N GLU A 73 15.98 -50.91 -10.33
CA GLU A 73 15.14 -50.20 -9.38
C GLU A 73 15.96 -49.15 -8.64
N ARG A 74 15.54 -47.89 -8.73
CA ARG A 74 16.17 -46.77 -8.00
C ARG A 74 15.59 -46.65 -6.59
N PHE A 75 16.31 -45.93 -5.73
CA PHE A 75 15.83 -45.53 -4.39
C PHE A 75 15.57 -46.69 -3.42
N GLN A 76 16.20 -47.84 -3.66
CA GLN A 76 16.18 -48.95 -2.72
C GLN A 76 17.17 -48.73 -1.57
N ASP A 77 16.89 -49.39 -0.44
CA ASP A 77 17.76 -49.36 0.73
C ASP A 77 19.03 -50.20 0.49
N LEU A 78 20.17 -49.71 0.97
CA LEU A 78 21.45 -50.42 0.97
C LEU A 78 21.87 -50.72 2.41
N THR A 79 22.24 -51.96 2.70
CA THR A 79 22.87 -52.35 3.96
C THR A 79 24.13 -53.15 3.68
N VAL A 80 25.24 -52.78 4.32
CA VAL A 80 26.52 -53.50 4.30
C VAL A 80 26.77 -54.01 5.70
N GLU A 81 26.96 -55.33 5.85
CA GLU A 81 27.31 -55.94 7.13
C GLU A 81 28.65 -56.68 7.00
N ILE A 82 29.45 -56.64 8.08
CA ILE A 82 30.74 -57.31 8.19
C ILE A 82 30.76 -58.03 9.54
N GLY A 83 30.95 -59.34 9.54
CA GLY A 83 30.94 -60.15 10.77
C GLY A 83 29.57 -60.17 11.45
N GLY A 84 28.49 -59.98 10.67
CA GLY A 84 27.11 -59.86 11.18
C GLY A 84 26.80 -58.54 11.88
N GLN A 85 27.69 -57.54 11.80
CA GLN A 85 27.44 -56.19 12.29
C GLN A 85 27.20 -55.23 11.12
N THR A 86 26.17 -54.39 11.22
CA THR A 86 25.91 -53.35 10.23
C THR A 86 27.05 -52.33 10.21
N PHE A 87 27.77 -52.28 9.09
CA PHE A 87 28.85 -51.32 8.85
C PHE A 87 28.30 -50.03 8.23
N ILE A 88 27.41 -50.14 7.25
CA ILE A 88 26.73 -49.01 6.59
C ILE A 88 25.26 -49.37 6.40
N SER A 89 24.37 -48.41 6.62
CA SER A 89 22.95 -48.53 6.29
C SER A 89 22.41 -47.22 5.71
N TRP A 90 22.07 -47.26 4.42
CA TRP A 90 21.41 -46.17 3.72
C TRP A 90 19.97 -46.60 3.45
N SER A 91 19.05 -46.02 4.21
CA SER A 91 17.63 -46.26 4.10
C SER A 91 16.95 -45.01 3.57
N HIS A 92 16.17 -45.21 2.52
CA HIS A 92 15.33 -44.18 1.93
C HIS A 92 14.23 -43.76 2.91
N GLY A 93 13.68 -44.70 3.68
CA GLY A 93 12.64 -44.42 4.69
C GLY A 93 13.18 -43.63 5.89
N SER A 94 14.41 -43.92 6.31
CA SER A 94 15.02 -43.29 7.50
C SER A 94 15.87 -42.05 7.19
N ASN A 95 15.90 -41.60 5.92
CA ASN A 95 16.67 -40.44 5.46
C ASN A 95 18.20 -40.56 5.67
N THR A 96 18.74 -41.77 5.76
CA THR A 96 20.21 -41.96 5.91
C THR A 96 20.93 -42.02 4.55
N GLY A 97 20.18 -42.09 3.45
CA GLY A 97 20.67 -41.91 2.09
C GLY A 97 19.53 -41.50 1.15
N PHE A 98 19.76 -40.47 0.34
CA PHE A 98 18.83 -39.93 -0.64
C PHE A 98 19.20 -40.39 -2.03
N ASN A 99 18.19 -40.38 -2.92
CA ASN A 99 18.39 -40.51 -4.36
C ASN A 99 19.32 -41.66 -4.77
N ALA A 100 19.20 -42.83 -4.11
CA ALA A 100 20.09 -43.96 -4.36
C ALA A 100 20.10 -44.35 -5.85
N ASP A 101 21.27 -44.19 -6.49
CA ASP A 101 21.50 -44.46 -7.90
C ASP A 101 22.37 -45.73 -8.03
N PRO A 102 21.74 -46.88 -8.35
CA PRO A 102 22.45 -48.12 -8.55
C PRO A 102 23.15 -48.12 -9.91
N GLY A 103 24.36 -48.68 -9.94
CA GLY A 103 25.15 -48.92 -11.14
C GLY A 103 25.60 -50.37 -11.18
N TRP A 104 25.55 -50.97 -12.37
CA TRP A 104 26.12 -52.30 -12.59
C TRP A 104 26.81 -52.37 -13.95
N SER A 105 27.83 -53.22 -14.05
CA SER A 105 28.47 -53.56 -15.31
C SER A 105 29.01 -54.97 -15.27
N GLU A 106 28.95 -55.69 -16.39
CA GLU A 106 29.64 -56.97 -16.53
C GLU A 106 31.14 -56.74 -16.71
N ILE A 107 31.97 -57.45 -15.95
CA ILE A 107 33.43 -57.39 -16.08
C ILE A 107 33.83 -58.39 -17.16
N PRO A 108 34.44 -57.96 -18.28
CA PRO A 108 34.94 -58.89 -19.28
C PRO A 108 36.15 -59.63 -18.71
N ASP A 109 35.95 -60.89 -18.37
CA ASP A 109 36.99 -61.72 -17.78
C ASP A 109 36.94 -63.16 -18.30
N SER A 110 38.10 -63.81 -18.30
CA SER A 110 38.31 -65.21 -18.63
C SER A 110 37.47 -66.18 -17.78
N ALA A 111 37.05 -65.80 -16.58
CA ALA A 111 36.15 -66.61 -15.74
C ALA A 111 34.68 -66.50 -16.17
N ASN A 112 34.33 -65.65 -17.15
CA ASN A 112 32.98 -65.60 -17.70
C ASN A 112 32.80 -66.79 -18.66
N THR A 113 31.93 -67.74 -18.27
CA THR A 113 31.62 -68.93 -19.05
C THR A 113 30.12 -69.00 -19.34
N GLY A 114 29.64 -70.15 -19.86
CA GLY A 114 28.21 -70.43 -19.95
C GLY A 114 27.51 -70.57 -18.59
N PHE A 115 28.25 -70.62 -17.48
CA PHE A 115 27.74 -70.93 -16.15
C PHE A 115 28.30 -70.01 -15.06
N SER A 116 29.09 -69.00 -15.45
CA SER A 116 29.72 -68.07 -14.52
C SER A 116 29.89 -66.69 -15.12
N ARG A 117 29.79 -65.64 -14.29
CA ARG A 117 29.97 -64.24 -14.71
C ARG A 117 30.34 -63.34 -13.54
N ARG A 118 31.16 -62.31 -13.80
CA ARG A 118 31.46 -61.25 -12.83
C ARG A 118 30.72 -59.95 -13.14
N TYR A 119 30.21 -59.31 -12.10
CA TYR A 119 29.60 -57.98 -12.18
C TYR A 119 30.29 -57.03 -11.20
N THR A 120 30.59 -55.82 -11.66
CA THR A 120 30.84 -54.67 -10.77
C THR A 120 29.50 -54.07 -10.43
N LEU A 121 29.19 -54.00 -9.14
CA LEU A 121 28.00 -53.38 -8.59
C LEU A 121 28.41 -52.13 -7.81
N GLY A 122 27.55 -51.13 -7.78
CA GLY A 122 27.74 -49.99 -6.91
C GLY A 122 26.46 -49.22 -6.69
N VAL A 123 26.38 -48.51 -5.57
CA VAL A 123 25.27 -47.63 -5.24
C VAL A 123 25.87 -46.32 -4.76
N ALA A 124 25.44 -45.22 -5.37
CA ALA A 124 25.73 -43.88 -4.90
C ALA A 124 24.47 -43.29 -4.26
N VAL A 125 24.63 -42.63 -3.12
CA VAL A 125 23.57 -41.91 -2.42
C VAL A 125 24.02 -40.49 -2.11
N GLU A 126 23.07 -39.57 -2.10
CA GLU A 126 23.27 -38.25 -1.51
C GLU A 126 22.99 -38.34 0.00
N LEU A 127 23.73 -37.60 0.82
CA LEU A 127 23.58 -37.61 2.26
C LEU A 127 22.78 -36.38 2.75
N PRO A 128 22.07 -36.50 3.89
CA PRO A 128 21.49 -35.35 4.58
C PRO A 128 22.58 -34.35 4.98
N ALA A 129 22.24 -33.06 5.07
CA ALA A 129 23.11 -32.07 5.70
C ALA A 129 23.11 -32.29 7.21
N THR A 130 24.26 -32.56 7.81
CA THR A 130 24.37 -32.94 9.24
C THR A 130 24.93 -31.83 10.13
N ASP A 131 25.48 -30.77 9.56
CA ASP A 131 26.30 -29.78 10.24
C ASP A 131 25.64 -28.41 10.42
N ASN A 132 24.48 -28.17 9.82
CA ASN A 132 23.84 -26.84 9.80
C ASN A 132 22.31 -26.91 9.88
N ASP A 133 21.78 -27.65 10.86
CA ASP A 133 20.34 -27.81 11.07
C ASP A 133 19.58 -28.28 9.81
N ASP A 134 20.15 -29.23 9.07
CA ASP A 134 19.64 -29.74 7.78
C ASP A 134 19.68 -28.72 6.62
N LEU A 135 20.35 -27.57 6.78
CA LEU A 135 20.56 -26.60 5.71
C LEU A 135 21.84 -26.95 4.93
N ARG A 136 21.68 -27.47 3.71
CA ARG A 136 22.82 -27.87 2.88
C ARG A 136 23.58 -26.68 2.33
N GLU A 137 22.87 -25.73 1.77
CA GLU A 137 23.44 -24.51 1.24
C GLU A 137 22.47 -23.35 1.43
N ALA A 138 23.02 -22.16 1.62
CA ALA A 138 22.25 -20.94 1.59
C ALA A 138 23.11 -19.75 1.16
N SER A 139 22.46 -18.78 0.54
CA SER A 139 23.05 -17.51 0.17
C SER A 139 22.05 -16.38 0.42
N ALA A 140 22.56 -15.21 0.76
CA ALA A 140 21.78 -13.99 0.91
C ALA A 140 22.35 -12.93 -0.03
N THR A 141 21.51 -12.38 -0.88
CA THR A 141 21.85 -11.25 -1.76
C THR A 141 21.13 -10.01 -1.25
N ILE A 142 21.89 -8.94 -1.02
CA ILE A 142 21.37 -7.65 -0.55
C ILE A 142 21.39 -6.69 -1.73
N SER A 143 20.27 -6.03 -1.96
CA SER A 143 20.12 -5.02 -3.02
C SER A 143 19.43 -3.78 -2.46
N HIS A 144 19.72 -2.63 -3.07
CA HIS A 144 19.17 -1.33 -2.69
C HIS A 144 18.44 -0.74 -3.89
N ASP A 145 17.27 -0.16 -3.65
CA ASP A 145 16.57 0.61 -4.68
C ASP A 145 17.08 2.07 -4.75
N SER A 146 16.50 2.87 -5.64
CA SER A 146 16.86 4.29 -5.78
C SER A 146 16.54 5.17 -4.56
N SER A 147 15.73 4.68 -3.63
CA SER A 147 15.39 5.33 -2.36
C SER A 147 16.19 4.74 -1.19
N ASP A 148 17.20 3.91 -1.47
CA ASP A 148 17.99 3.16 -0.49
C ASP A 148 17.19 2.13 0.32
N LYS A 149 16.00 1.73 -0.15
CA LYS A 149 15.22 0.64 0.46
C LYS A 149 15.95 -0.68 0.25
N ILE A 150 16.21 -1.40 1.34
CA ILE A 150 16.90 -2.68 1.28
C ILE A 150 15.93 -3.80 0.89
N THR A 151 16.35 -4.62 -0.08
CA THR A 151 15.71 -5.90 -0.42
C THR A 151 16.72 -7.02 -0.25
N VAL A 152 16.39 -8.01 0.59
CA VAL A 152 17.24 -9.17 0.87
C VAL A 152 16.60 -10.42 0.28
N THR A 153 17.28 -11.05 -0.68
CA THR A 153 16.86 -12.31 -1.27
C THR A 153 17.69 -13.44 -0.71
N PHE A 154 17.04 -14.35 0.00
CA PHE A 154 17.62 -15.59 0.50
C PHE A 154 17.30 -16.73 -0.44
N ARG A 155 18.28 -17.58 -0.69
CA ARG A 155 18.12 -18.83 -1.44
C ARG A 155 18.84 -19.93 -0.70
N GLY A 156 18.32 -21.15 -0.75
CA GLY A 156 19.03 -22.29 -0.19
C GLY A 156 18.33 -23.61 -0.45
N VAL A 157 18.86 -24.67 0.16
CA VAL A 157 18.31 -26.03 0.09
C VAL A 157 18.32 -26.64 1.48
N TYR A 158 17.12 -26.91 2.02
CA TYR A 158 17.00 -27.77 3.20
C TYR A 158 16.91 -29.23 2.77
N THR A 159 17.49 -30.12 3.57
CA THR A 159 17.39 -31.57 3.40
C THR A 159 16.45 -32.19 4.44
N ALA A 160 15.98 -33.40 4.19
CA ALA A 160 15.33 -34.21 5.21
C ALA A 160 16.34 -34.57 6.32
N SER A 161 15.86 -34.75 7.55
CA SER A 161 16.70 -35.12 8.69
C SER A 161 16.70 -36.63 8.92
N GLU A 162 17.85 -37.17 9.34
CA GLU A 162 17.98 -38.58 9.73
C GLU A 162 17.01 -38.92 10.87
N GLY A 163 16.16 -39.93 10.66
CA GLY A 163 15.11 -40.33 11.61
C GLY A 163 14.05 -39.27 11.91
N GLY A 164 14.01 -38.16 11.14
CA GLY A 164 13.20 -36.97 11.40
C GLY A 164 12.22 -36.60 10.28
N GLY A 165 11.93 -35.30 10.16
CA GLY A 165 10.97 -34.74 9.22
C GLY A 165 11.48 -34.67 7.78
N GLY A 166 10.55 -34.57 6.83
CA GLY A 166 10.86 -34.30 5.42
C GLY A 166 11.48 -32.91 5.23
N ALA A 167 12.11 -32.69 4.07
CA ALA A 167 12.84 -31.45 3.78
C ALA A 167 11.95 -30.20 3.84
N LEU A 168 10.70 -30.30 3.38
CA LEU A 168 9.75 -29.19 3.47
C LEU A 168 9.45 -28.81 4.93
N ALA A 169 9.26 -29.80 5.81
CA ALA A 169 8.99 -29.56 7.23
C ALA A 169 10.19 -28.91 7.95
N ASN A 170 11.41 -29.34 7.59
CA ASN A 170 12.63 -28.70 8.09
C ASN A 170 12.74 -27.24 7.60
N TYR A 171 12.44 -26.98 6.33
CA TYR A 171 12.37 -25.62 5.80
C TYR A 171 11.35 -24.74 6.56
N GLU A 172 10.11 -25.20 6.71
CA GLU A 172 9.04 -24.42 7.35
C GLU A 172 9.38 -24.04 8.80
N SER A 173 10.02 -24.95 9.53
CA SER A 173 10.38 -24.74 10.94
C SER A 173 11.65 -23.92 11.14
N LYS A 174 12.64 -24.02 10.24
CA LYS A 174 14.00 -23.48 10.48
C LYS A 174 14.36 -22.25 9.64
N ALA A 175 13.83 -22.15 8.41
CA ALA A 175 14.15 -21.03 7.52
C ALA A 175 13.83 -19.64 8.12
N PRO A 176 12.71 -19.43 8.87
CA PRO A 176 12.44 -18.14 9.51
C PRO A 176 13.55 -17.72 10.49
N GLY A 177 14.05 -18.66 11.29
CA GLY A 177 15.12 -18.40 12.27
C GLY A 177 16.44 -18.04 11.59
N TYR A 178 16.80 -18.78 10.53
CA TYR A 178 17.97 -18.51 9.71
C TYR A 178 17.93 -17.09 9.10
N CYS A 179 16.81 -16.73 8.44
CA CYS A 179 16.64 -15.42 7.83
C CYS A 179 16.70 -14.30 8.88
N THR A 180 16.00 -14.47 10.02
CA THR A 180 16.00 -13.49 11.13
C THR A 180 17.40 -13.24 11.67
N GLY A 181 18.23 -14.29 11.80
CA GLY A 181 19.62 -14.16 12.22
C GLY A 181 20.42 -13.24 11.29
N ILE A 182 20.30 -13.43 9.97
CA ILE A 182 21.03 -12.59 8.99
C ILE A 182 20.48 -11.17 8.93
N LEU A 183 19.15 -10.99 8.90
CA LEU A 183 18.51 -9.68 8.87
C LEU A 183 18.90 -8.83 10.09
N SER A 184 19.06 -9.45 11.26
CA SER A 184 19.56 -8.76 12.46
C SER A 184 20.97 -8.17 12.29
N GLY A 185 21.82 -8.82 11.47
CA GLY A 185 23.18 -8.37 11.19
C GLY A 185 23.30 -7.26 10.13
N ILE A 186 22.30 -7.12 9.24
CA ILE A 186 22.32 -6.14 8.13
C ILE A 186 21.98 -4.72 8.62
N GLY A 187 21.43 -4.58 9.83
CA GLY A 187 21.09 -3.27 10.41
C GLY A 187 19.93 -3.29 11.40
N GLY A 188 19.32 -4.46 11.65
CA GLY A 188 18.28 -4.62 12.68
C GLY A 188 16.98 -3.86 12.41
N GLY A 189 16.81 -3.30 11.21
CA GLY A 189 15.56 -2.70 10.76
C GLY A 189 14.44 -3.75 10.68
N PRO A 190 13.16 -3.32 10.72
CA PRO A 190 12.05 -4.20 10.47
C PRO A 190 11.97 -4.57 8.99
N TYR A 191 11.74 -5.85 8.70
CA TYR A 191 11.62 -6.39 7.34
C TYR A 191 10.33 -7.18 7.23
N GLU A 192 9.60 -7.01 6.13
CA GLU A 192 8.44 -7.83 5.78
C GLU A 192 8.86 -8.94 4.81
N LEU A 193 8.29 -10.14 4.98
CA LEU A 193 8.42 -11.22 4.00
C LEU A 193 7.46 -10.93 2.82
N VAL A 194 8.00 -10.71 1.62
CA VAL A 194 7.19 -10.37 0.44
C VAL A 194 7.02 -11.53 -0.53
N GLU A 195 7.89 -12.53 -0.46
CA GLU A 195 7.89 -13.68 -1.36
C GLU A 195 8.46 -14.90 -0.66
N GLN A 196 7.84 -16.05 -0.90
CA GLN A 196 8.27 -17.34 -0.38
C GLN A 196 7.92 -18.44 -1.40
N GLU A 197 8.94 -19.17 -1.84
CA GLU A 197 8.80 -20.22 -2.86
C GLU A 197 9.57 -21.50 -2.46
N PRO A 198 9.05 -22.30 -1.51
CA PRO A 198 9.61 -23.63 -1.27
C PRO A 198 9.18 -24.60 -2.38
N THR A 199 10.13 -25.33 -2.92
CA THR A 199 9.88 -26.38 -3.91
C THR A 199 10.02 -27.74 -3.25
N ARG A 200 8.90 -28.42 -3.01
CA ARG A 200 8.90 -29.80 -2.54
C ARG A 200 9.29 -30.72 -3.69
N MET A 201 10.44 -31.38 -3.59
CA MET A 201 10.83 -32.43 -4.53
C MET A 201 10.01 -33.71 -4.30
N ASP A 202 9.90 -34.57 -5.32
CA ASP A 202 9.04 -35.77 -5.33
C ASP A 202 9.24 -36.67 -4.09
N GLN A 203 10.48 -36.85 -3.66
CA GLN A 203 10.83 -37.67 -2.51
C GLN A 203 10.90 -36.92 -1.17
N ASP A 204 10.67 -35.60 -1.19
CA ASP A 204 10.76 -34.71 -0.03
C ASP A 204 12.09 -34.83 0.74
N LYS A 205 13.17 -35.21 0.03
CA LYS A 205 14.54 -35.29 0.56
C LYS A 205 15.26 -33.96 0.50
N GLU A 206 14.85 -33.12 -0.42
CA GLU A 206 15.38 -31.78 -0.63
C GLU A 206 14.24 -30.80 -0.87
N CYS A 207 14.42 -29.59 -0.36
CA CYS A 207 13.52 -28.48 -0.56
C CYS A 207 14.34 -27.24 -0.89
N PRO A 208 14.62 -26.99 -2.18
CA PRO A 208 15.10 -25.70 -2.63
C PRO A 208 14.08 -24.62 -2.29
N TRP A 209 14.56 -23.47 -1.85
CA TRP A 209 13.69 -22.39 -1.39
C TRP A 209 14.24 -21.02 -1.77
N VAL A 210 13.31 -20.08 -1.93
CA VAL A 210 13.59 -18.66 -2.05
C VAL A 210 12.71 -17.91 -1.05
N ARG A 211 13.30 -16.92 -0.36
CA ARG A 211 12.56 -15.94 0.43
C ARG A 211 13.06 -14.55 0.09
N VAL A 212 12.14 -13.61 -0.11
CA VAL A 212 12.47 -12.21 -0.33
C VAL A 212 11.90 -11.40 0.82
N TYR A 213 12.77 -10.61 1.45
CA TYR A 213 12.41 -9.65 2.48
C TYR A 213 12.64 -8.24 1.98
N GLU A 214 11.69 -7.35 2.27
CA GLU A 214 11.80 -5.93 1.98
C GLU A 214 11.83 -5.13 3.28
N GLU A 215 12.66 -4.10 3.35
CA GLU A 215 12.73 -3.22 4.51
C GLU A 215 11.45 -2.39 4.68
N ILE A 216 10.97 -2.30 5.90
CA ILE A 216 9.82 -1.47 6.27
C ILE A 216 10.31 -0.10 6.74
N ILE A 217 10.29 0.88 5.82
CA ILE A 217 10.70 2.26 6.12
C ILE A 217 9.63 3.01 6.93
N PHE A 218 8.35 2.74 6.65
CA PHE A 218 7.21 3.40 7.28
C PHE A 218 6.35 2.39 8.03
N PRO A 219 5.83 2.74 9.22
CA PRO A 219 4.97 1.82 9.98
C PRO A 219 3.76 1.37 9.18
N GLN A 220 3.39 0.10 9.23
CA GLN A 220 2.24 -0.43 8.48
C GLN A 220 0.89 -0.16 9.18
N LYS A 221 0.88 0.02 10.51
CA LYS A 221 -0.32 0.27 11.31
C LYS A 221 -0.06 1.22 12.49
N PRO A 222 -1.08 1.67 13.23
CA PRO A 222 -0.85 2.53 14.39
C PRO A 222 -0.09 1.77 15.48
N GLY A 223 1.05 2.32 15.91
CA GLY A 223 1.79 1.81 17.07
C GLY A 223 2.70 0.60 16.82
N SER A 224 2.73 0.04 15.61
CA SER A 224 3.66 -1.02 15.22
C SER A 224 4.25 -0.72 13.85
N VAL A 225 5.56 -1.01 13.69
CA VAL A 225 6.20 -0.85 12.38
C VAL A 225 5.79 -1.98 11.43
N ASP A 226 5.74 -3.20 11.95
CA ASP A 226 5.40 -4.43 11.22
C ASP A 226 4.05 -5.01 11.68
N ASP A 227 3.34 -5.63 10.76
CA ASP A 227 2.08 -6.35 10.94
C ASP A 227 2.08 -7.58 10.02
N SER A 228 2.00 -8.78 10.61
CA SER A 228 2.01 -10.05 9.88
C SER A 228 0.94 -10.16 8.80
N ALA A 229 -0.17 -9.42 8.93
CA ALA A 229 -1.25 -9.44 7.97
C ALA A 229 -1.03 -8.52 6.76
N ILE A 230 -0.08 -7.58 6.81
CA ILE A 230 0.09 -6.53 5.79
C ILE A 230 1.38 -6.78 5.01
N VAL A 231 1.27 -6.88 3.69
CA VAL A 231 2.42 -7.10 2.79
C VAL A 231 2.43 -6.03 1.70
N ARG A 232 3.62 -5.47 1.41
CA ARG A 232 3.86 -4.48 0.35
C ARG A 232 2.91 -3.28 0.42
N HIS A 233 2.80 -2.69 1.61
CA HIS A 233 1.96 -1.52 1.79
C HIS A 233 2.53 -0.29 1.07
N ASN A 234 1.64 0.55 0.52
CA ASN A 234 1.99 1.80 -0.11
C ASN A 234 0.96 2.87 0.26
N VAL A 235 1.44 4.02 0.73
CA VAL A 235 0.59 5.17 1.09
C VAL A 235 1.10 6.43 0.42
N VAL A 236 0.26 7.04 -0.41
CA VAL A 236 0.57 8.26 -1.13
C VAL A 236 -0.36 9.37 -0.66
N PHE A 237 0.22 10.46 -0.16
CA PHE A 237 -0.53 11.65 0.22
C PHE A 237 -0.29 12.75 -0.82
N SER A 238 -1.38 13.31 -1.34
CA SER A 238 -1.34 14.50 -2.18
C SER A 238 -2.10 15.63 -1.50
N ARG A 239 -1.60 16.86 -1.61
CA ARG A 239 -2.26 18.05 -1.06
C ARG A 239 -2.66 18.96 -2.21
N GLN A 240 -3.90 19.39 -2.21
CA GLN A 240 -4.38 20.44 -3.09
C GLN A 240 -4.45 21.76 -2.33
N THR A 241 -3.95 22.81 -2.96
CA THR A 241 -4.12 24.19 -2.49
C THR A 241 -4.87 24.94 -3.58
N PRO A 242 -6.22 24.85 -3.61
CA PRO A 242 -6.98 25.54 -4.65
C PRO A 242 -6.69 27.06 -4.61
N GLY A 243 -6.64 27.74 -5.75
CA GLY A 243 -6.64 29.23 -5.82
C GLY A 243 -8.07 29.78 -5.90
N PRO A 244 -8.32 31.11 -5.74
CA PRO A 244 -7.41 32.18 -5.29
C PRO A 244 -7.13 32.14 -3.78
N GLY A 245 -5.98 32.68 -3.33
CA GLY A 245 -5.33 32.43 -2.03
C GLY A 245 -6.08 32.83 -0.75
N ASP A 246 -5.54 32.43 0.40
CA ASP A 246 -6.02 32.85 1.74
C ASP A 246 -5.80 34.36 1.94
N THR A 247 -6.65 35.02 2.73
CA THR A 247 -6.53 36.48 2.96
C THR A 247 -5.73 36.75 4.25
N PRO A 248 -4.47 37.23 4.17
CA PRO A 248 -3.71 37.61 5.35
C PRO A 248 -4.13 39.02 5.80
N GLY A 249 -4.94 39.11 6.85
CA GLY A 249 -5.11 40.35 7.62
C GLY A 249 -6.45 41.06 7.46
N GLY A 250 -6.87 41.69 8.57
CA GLY A 250 -8.17 42.35 8.79
C GLY A 250 -8.83 41.86 10.08
N ASN A 251 -10.10 42.23 10.31
CA ASN A 251 -10.92 41.67 11.40
C ASN A 251 -11.17 40.16 11.21
N TYR A 252 -10.85 39.61 10.03
CA TYR A 252 -11.08 38.23 9.63
C TYR A 252 -9.79 37.56 9.18
N SER A 253 -9.58 36.33 9.65
CA SER A 253 -8.64 35.39 9.03
C SER A 253 -9.45 34.33 8.30
N VAL A 254 -9.66 34.55 7.00
CA VAL A 254 -10.23 33.52 6.13
C VAL A 254 -9.08 32.63 5.68
N LYS A 255 -9.04 31.41 6.22
CA LYS A 255 -8.12 30.38 5.74
C LYS A 255 -8.93 29.17 5.35
N ARG A 256 -8.77 28.74 4.11
CA ARG A 256 -9.55 27.64 3.57
C ARG A 256 -9.10 26.33 4.18
N LEU A 257 -10.04 25.39 4.20
CA LEU A 257 -9.71 24.02 4.56
C LEU A 257 -8.74 23.46 3.52
N THR A 258 -7.71 22.77 4.01
CA THR A 258 -6.77 22.08 3.13
C THR A 258 -7.42 20.79 2.67
N VAL A 259 -7.51 20.60 1.35
CA VAL A 259 -7.98 19.34 0.75
C VAL A 259 -6.76 18.49 0.45
N ALA A 260 -6.78 17.24 0.88
CA ALA A 260 -5.78 16.25 0.54
C ALA A 260 -6.44 14.97 0.09
N THR A 261 -5.74 14.19 -0.72
CA THR A 261 -6.11 12.82 -1.02
C THR A 261 -5.05 11.89 -0.44
N ALA A 262 -5.50 10.78 0.12
CA ALA A 262 -4.63 9.69 0.54
C ALA A 262 -5.00 8.44 -0.26
N SER A 263 -4.06 7.90 -1.01
CA SER A 263 -4.24 6.61 -1.69
C SER A 263 -3.47 5.56 -0.93
N TYR A 264 -4.12 4.44 -0.65
CA TYR A 264 -3.57 3.31 0.09
C TYR A 264 -3.71 2.04 -0.72
N ALA A 265 -2.66 1.23 -0.78
CA ALA A 265 -2.70 -0.10 -1.35
C ALA A 265 -1.87 -1.07 -0.51
N CYS A 266 -2.36 -2.28 -0.30
CA CYS A 266 -1.57 -3.37 0.27
C CYS A 266 -2.08 -4.74 -0.20
N ASN A 267 -1.21 -5.73 -0.09
CA ASN A 267 -1.59 -7.13 -0.08
C ASN A 267 -1.84 -7.56 1.37
N VAL A 268 -2.65 -8.60 1.56
CA VAL A 268 -2.96 -9.15 2.86
C VAL A 268 -2.57 -10.62 2.90
N GLU A 269 -1.94 -11.04 3.99
CA GLU A 269 -1.58 -12.45 4.17
C GLU A 269 -2.84 -13.29 4.39
N HIS A 270 -2.98 -14.36 3.61
CA HIS A 270 -4.24 -15.13 3.54
C HIS A 270 -4.52 -15.96 4.80
N THR A 271 -3.47 -16.27 5.57
CA THR A 271 -3.58 -17.01 6.84
C THR A 271 -4.05 -16.13 7.99
N GLU A 272 -3.83 -14.81 7.92
CA GLU A 272 -4.02 -13.91 9.06
C GLU A 272 -5.45 -13.35 9.13
N THR A 273 -6.01 -12.88 8.01
CA THR A 273 -7.38 -12.36 7.99
C THR A 273 -8.10 -12.62 6.69
N LYS A 274 -9.39 -12.93 6.81
CA LYS A 274 -10.33 -13.07 5.68
C LYS A 274 -11.27 -11.88 5.54
N SER A 275 -11.32 -11.00 6.55
CA SER A 275 -12.19 -9.82 6.52
C SER A 275 -11.39 -8.57 6.16
N LEU A 276 -11.18 -8.38 4.85
CA LEU A 276 -10.45 -7.23 4.29
C LEU A 276 -11.13 -5.90 4.65
N GLU A 277 -12.46 -5.89 4.67
CA GLU A 277 -13.23 -4.70 5.01
C GLU A 277 -13.08 -4.31 6.49
N ASP A 278 -13.09 -5.29 7.40
CA ASP A 278 -12.87 -5.01 8.83
C ASP A 278 -11.45 -4.54 9.10
N LEU A 279 -10.45 -5.15 8.43
CA LEU A 279 -9.05 -4.71 8.52
C LEU A 279 -8.92 -3.24 8.10
N TRP A 280 -9.56 -2.86 6.97
CA TRP A 280 -9.58 -1.47 6.53
C TRP A 280 -10.26 -0.56 7.56
N ARG A 281 -11.51 -0.87 7.93
CA ARG A 281 -12.36 0.03 8.71
C ARG A 281 -11.85 0.27 10.12
N ASN A 282 -11.28 -0.77 10.74
CA ASN A 282 -10.89 -0.76 12.15
C ASN A 282 -9.42 -0.38 12.35
N THR A 283 -8.53 -0.74 11.41
CA THR A 283 -7.08 -0.57 11.57
C THR A 283 -6.49 0.40 10.56
N LEU A 284 -6.52 0.05 9.27
CA LEU A 284 -5.74 0.76 8.24
C LEU A 284 -6.25 2.18 7.99
N ARG A 285 -7.57 2.38 7.99
CA ARG A 285 -8.17 3.70 7.78
C ARG A 285 -7.78 4.67 8.89
N GLN A 286 -7.76 4.21 10.15
CA GLN A 286 -7.31 5.04 11.27
C GLN A 286 -5.82 5.37 11.17
N TYR A 287 -5.00 4.43 10.71
CA TYR A 287 -3.60 4.67 10.41
C TYR A 287 -3.42 5.76 9.35
N VAL A 288 -4.03 5.62 8.17
CA VAL A 288 -3.95 6.61 7.08
C VAL A 288 -4.42 7.98 7.55
N PHE A 289 -5.50 8.02 8.34
CA PHE A 289 -6.02 9.26 8.93
C PHE A 289 -5.01 9.92 9.89
N ASN A 290 -4.40 9.15 10.78
CA ASN A 290 -3.42 9.65 11.75
C ASN A 290 -2.13 10.11 11.06
N GLU A 291 -1.67 9.40 10.04
CA GLU A 291 -0.51 9.81 9.26
C GLU A 291 -0.77 11.08 8.44
N ALA A 292 -1.95 11.22 7.84
CA ALA A 292 -2.35 12.48 7.21
C ALA A 292 -2.33 13.65 8.21
N LYS A 293 -2.90 13.42 9.41
CA LYS A 293 -2.92 14.44 10.48
C LYS A 293 -1.51 14.88 10.88
N LYS A 294 -0.60 13.93 11.09
CA LYS A 294 0.82 14.21 11.43
C LYS A 294 1.53 14.94 10.30
N ARG A 295 1.45 14.40 9.07
CA ARG A 295 2.20 14.89 7.90
C ARG A 295 1.81 16.32 7.53
N PHE A 296 0.52 16.65 7.60
CA PHE A 296 0.02 17.99 7.30
C PHE A 296 -0.07 18.91 8.52
N LYS A 297 0.33 18.44 9.72
CA LYS A 297 0.21 19.17 10.99
C LYS A 297 -1.23 19.68 11.23
N ALA A 298 -2.22 18.88 10.86
CA ALA A 298 -3.62 19.28 10.97
C ALA A 298 -4.13 19.15 12.41
N THR A 299 -4.88 20.15 12.88
CA THR A 299 -5.57 20.09 14.17
C THR A 299 -6.77 19.16 14.10
N ILE A 300 -7.57 19.30 13.04
CA ILE A 300 -8.75 18.49 12.75
C ILE A 300 -8.65 18.01 11.30
N VAL A 301 -8.95 16.72 11.09
CA VAL A 301 -9.05 16.08 9.77
C VAL A 301 -10.45 15.48 9.70
N ALA A 302 -11.15 15.73 8.60
CA ALA A 302 -12.43 15.13 8.29
C ALA A 302 -12.35 14.36 6.98
N VAL A 303 -12.89 13.14 6.96
CA VAL A 303 -12.98 12.32 5.75
C VAL A 303 -14.25 12.72 5.00
N THR A 304 -14.12 13.13 3.74
CA THR A 304 -15.28 13.48 2.89
C THR A 304 -15.63 12.39 1.88
N VAL A 305 -14.67 11.55 1.51
CA VAL A 305 -14.85 10.38 0.64
C VAL A 305 -14.01 9.23 1.19
N ASP A 306 -14.58 8.03 1.26
CA ASP A 306 -13.94 6.77 1.69
C ASP A 306 -14.25 5.70 0.63
N ASP A 307 -13.43 5.66 -0.42
CA ASP A 307 -13.59 4.75 -1.55
C ASP A 307 -12.72 3.51 -1.30
N LEU A 308 -13.34 2.44 -0.80
CA LEU A 308 -12.71 1.14 -0.59
C LEU A 308 -12.98 0.20 -1.76
N SER A 309 -11.94 -0.42 -2.28
CA SER A 309 -11.99 -1.54 -3.21
C SER A 309 -11.20 -2.71 -2.67
N THR A 310 -11.85 -3.85 -2.48
CA THR A 310 -11.20 -5.10 -2.05
C THR A 310 -11.24 -6.11 -3.18
N ASN A 311 -10.17 -6.89 -3.33
CA ASN A 311 -10.13 -8.04 -4.23
C ASN A 311 -9.88 -9.30 -3.39
N ALA A 312 -10.95 -10.02 -3.08
CA ALA A 312 -10.88 -11.23 -2.26
C ALA A 312 -10.05 -12.35 -2.91
N SER A 313 -10.01 -12.43 -4.25
CA SER A 313 -9.24 -13.47 -4.95
C SER A 313 -7.74 -13.22 -4.89
N ALA A 314 -7.31 -11.96 -4.96
CA ALA A 314 -5.91 -11.57 -4.83
C ALA A 314 -5.52 -11.23 -3.38
N ASN A 315 -6.48 -11.25 -2.45
CA ASN A 315 -6.37 -10.76 -1.08
C ASN A 315 -5.75 -9.36 -0.96
N THR A 316 -6.22 -8.41 -1.78
CA THR A 316 -5.69 -7.04 -1.81
C THR A 316 -6.71 -5.99 -1.40
N ILE A 317 -6.20 -4.92 -0.79
CA ILE A 317 -6.96 -3.72 -0.42
C ILE A 317 -6.40 -2.55 -1.22
N THR A 318 -7.27 -1.83 -1.91
CA THR A 318 -6.97 -0.53 -2.50
C THR A 318 -8.02 0.46 -2.02
N ALA A 319 -7.59 1.58 -1.46
CA ALA A 319 -8.49 2.58 -0.92
C ALA A 319 -8.04 4.00 -1.25
N SER A 320 -9.01 4.90 -1.40
CA SER A 320 -8.76 6.34 -1.55
C SER A 320 -9.60 7.13 -0.55
N LEU A 321 -8.94 8.01 0.19
CA LEU A 321 -9.59 8.94 1.10
C LEU A 321 -9.47 10.36 0.56
N SER A 322 -10.59 11.06 0.47
CA SER A 322 -10.57 12.53 0.36
C SER A 322 -10.68 13.12 1.76
N LEU A 323 -9.72 13.98 2.10
CA LEU A 323 -9.56 14.56 3.42
C LEU A 323 -9.69 16.07 3.34
N VAL A 324 -10.45 16.63 4.27
CA VAL A 324 -10.59 18.07 4.47
C VAL A 324 -10.09 18.43 5.85
N MET A 325 -9.14 19.35 5.94
CA MET A 325 -8.31 19.54 7.13
C MET A 325 -8.19 21.00 7.56
N ILE A 326 -8.15 21.21 8.88
CA ILE A 326 -7.76 22.48 9.49
C ILE A 326 -6.28 22.40 9.82
N VAL A 327 -5.44 23.01 8.97
CA VAL A 327 -3.97 23.05 9.17
C VAL A 327 -3.53 24.28 9.96
N GLN A 328 -4.34 25.35 9.92
CA GLN A 328 -4.07 26.60 10.63
C GLN A 328 -5.36 27.13 11.24
N GLY A 329 -5.25 27.83 12.37
CA GLY A 329 -6.39 28.54 12.95
C GLY A 329 -6.96 29.55 11.97
N SER A 330 -8.27 29.45 11.71
CA SER A 330 -9.05 30.39 10.91
C SER A 330 -10.26 30.86 11.72
N THR A 331 -10.95 31.89 11.24
CA THR A 331 -12.26 32.31 11.75
C THR A 331 -13.37 31.91 10.78
N ALA A 332 -13.05 31.92 9.48
CA ALA A 332 -13.89 31.39 8.43
C ALA A 332 -13.09 30.50 7.47
N PHE A 333 -13.76 29.48 6.95
CA PHE A 333 -13.26 28.57 5.91
C PHE A 333 -13.60 29.07 4.51
N GLU A 334 -14.73 29.75 4.36
CA GLU A 334 -15.20 30.33 3.10
C GLU A 334 -15.83 31.69 3.40
N TYR A 335 -15.60 32.67 2.52
CA TYR A 335 -16.24 33.97 2.57
C TYR A 335 -16.42 34.48 1.16
N SER A 336 -17.66 34.83 0.81
CA SER A 336 -17.99 35.46 -0.47
C SER A 336 -18.98 36.58 -0.26
N VAL A 337 -18.83 37.64 -1.06
CA VAL A 337 -19.75 38.77 -1.11
C VAL A 337 -20.19 38.89 -2.56
N SER A 338 -21.49 38.73 -2.78
CA SER A 338 -22.12 38.97 -4.07
C SER A 338 -22.92 40.25 -3.98
N GLN A 339 -22.76 41.13 -4.96
CA GLN A 339 -23.54 42.35 -5.08
C GLN A 339 -24.29 42.33 -6.40
N THR A 340 -25.61 42.41 -6.31
CA THR A 340 -26.49 42.57 -7.48
C THR A 340 -27.04 43.98 -7.46
N TYR A 341 -26.89 44.68 -8.59
CA TYR A 341 -27.42 46.02 -8.78
C TYR A 341 -28.63 45.92 -9.70
N SER A 342 -29.76 46.46 -9.25
CA SER A 342 -30.97 46.61 -10.04
C SER A 342 -31.27 48.09 -10.20
N GLU A 343 -31.26 48.55 -11.44
CA GLU A 343 -31.63 49.92 -11.80
C GLU A 343 -33.01 49.92 -12.41
N ASP A 344 -33.98 50.55 -11.75
CA ASP A 344 -35.27 50.81 -12.39
C ASP A 344 -35.13 52.06 -13.26
N GLN A 345 -35.20 51.88 -14.58
CA GLN A 345 -35.06 52.99 -15.52
C GLN A 345 -36.42 53.69 -15.67
N GLY A 346 -36.51 54.92 -15.13
CA GLY A 346 -37.72 55.72 -15.23
C GLY A 346 -37.47 57.17 -14.85
N ALA A 347 -38.18 58.09 -15.52
CA ALA A 347 -38.14 59.50 -15.20
C ALA A 347 -38.95 59.77 -13.92
N VAL A 348 -38.28 59.93 -12.77
CA VAL A 348 -38.97 60.24 -11.51
C VAL A 348 -39.10 61.74 -11.34
N ILE A 349 -40.32 62.14 -11.02
CA ILE A 349 -40.68 63.50 -10.71
C ILE A 349 -40.34 63.76 -9.22
N ARG A 350 -39.18 64.37 -8.95
CA ARG A 350 -38.75 64.73 -7.59
C ARG A 350 -39.16 66.16 -7.25
N ARG A 351 -39.68 66.40 -6.04
CA ARG A 351 -40.02 67.76 -5.59
C ARG A 351 -38.75 68.58 -5.40
N VAL A 352 -38.77 69.84 -5.84
CA VAL A 352 -37.65 70.77 -5.64
C VAL A 352 -38.02 71.72 -4.50
N HIS A 353 -37.10 71.90 -3.54
CA HIS A 353 -37.27 72.91 -2.50
C HIS A 353 -36.77 74.28 -3.01
N ASP A 354 -37.51 74.88 -3.94
CA ASP A 354 -37.25 76.22 -4.53
C ASP A 354 -38.17 77.32 -3.97
N GLY A 355 -38.85 77.05 -2.85
CA GLY A 355 -39.86 77.95 -2.26
C GLY A 355 -41.23 77.91 -2.95
N LYS A 356 -41.40 77.18 -4.06
CA LYS A 356 -42.68 76.98 -4.74
C LYS A 356 -43.21 75.58 -4.41
N ARG A 357 -44.35 75.52 -3.71
CA ARG A 357 -44.97 74.28 -3.19
C ARG A 357 -45.23 73.17 -4.24
N TYR A 358 -45.24 73.52 -5.52
CA TYR A 358 -45.55 72.62 -6.63
C TYR A 358 -44.41 72.43 -7.64
N SER A 359 -43.22 72.99 -7.42
CA SER A 359 -42.12 72.76 -8.35
C SER A 359 -41.66 71.30 -8.27
N LYS A 360 -41.47 70.70 -9.44
CA LYS A 360 -40.97 69.34 -9.56
C LYS A 360 -39.93 69.30 -10.67
N TYR A 361 -38.85 68.56 -10.45
CA TYR A 361 -37.79 68.33 -11.42
C TYR A 361 -37.91 66.89 -11.92
N VAL A 362 -37.90 66.73 -13.25
CA VAL A 362 -37.80 65.42 -13.89
C VAL A 362 -36.33 65.05 -13.91
N TYR A 363 -35.94 64.09 -13.08
CA TYR A 363 -34.58 63.57 -13.07
C TYR A 363 -34.43 62.50 -14.15
N PRO A 364 -33.57 62.66 -15.17
CA PRO A 364 -33.41 61.70 -16.27
C PRO A 364 -32.47 60.52 -15.94
N GLY A 365 -32.20 60.23 -14.68
CA GLY A 365 -31.43 59.06 -14.24
C GLY A 365 -32.31 57.92 -13.73
N PRO A 366 -31.74 56.81 -13.23
CA PRO A 366 -32.51 55.71 -12.66
C PRO A 366 -33.44 56.21 -11.55
N ALA A 367 -34.67 55.73 -11.58
CA ALA A 367 -35.73 56.08 -10.65
C ALA A 367 -35.30 55.75 -9.21
N ASP A 368 -34.87 54.50 -9.07
CA ASP A 368 -34.26 53.89 -7.91
C ASP A 368 -33.11 52.99 -8.37
N THR A 369 -32.00 53.03 -7.63
CA THR A 369 -30.93 52.04 -7.77
C THR A 369 -30.97 51.20 -6.51
N VAL A 370 -31.30 49.92 -6.65
CA VAL A 370 -31.31 48.96 -5.55
C VAL A 370 -30.04 48.12 -5.62
N ARG A 371 -29.35 47.97 -4.49
CA ARG A 371 -28.24 47.05 -4.31
C ARG A 371 -28.68 45.95 -3.36
N THR A 372 -28.60 44.71 -3.81
CA THR A 372 -28.71 43.53 -2.95
C THR A 372 -27.32 42.97 -2.72
N THR A 373 -26.85 43.04 -1.48
CA THR A 373 -25.59 42.43 -1.06
C THR A 373 -25.90 41.13 -0.34
N VAL A 374 -25.39 40.00 -0.85
CA VAL A 374 -25.46 38.69 -0.20
C VAL A 374 -24.07 38.32 0.28
N ILE A 375 -23.91 38.18 1.59
CA ILE A 375 -22.67 37.73 2.23
C ILE A 375 -22.88 36.28 2.63
N ARG A 376 -22.03 35.39 2.12
CA ARG A 376 -22.02 33.97 2.47
C ARG A 376 -20.69 33.61 3.12
N ALA A 377 -20.75 33.09 4.35
CA ALA A 377 -19.57 32.68 5.08
C ALA A 377 -19.75 31.29 5.72
N VAL A 378 -18.71 30.47 5.69
CA VAL A 378 -18.65 29.21 6.45
C VAL A 378 -17.69 29.42 7.61
N VAL A 379 -18.22 29.58 8.82
CA VAL A 379 -17.43 29.91 10.03
C VAL A 379 -17.14 28.68 10.87
N ASN A 380 -16.00 28.68 11.57
CA ASN A 380 -15.58 27.57 12.43
C ASN A 380 -16.14 27.64 13.86
N SER A 381 -16.64 28.80 14.28
CA SER A 381 -17.27 28.99 15.59
C SER A 381 -18.31 30.10 15.56
N ILE A 382 -19.22 30.10 16.53
CA ILE A 382 -20.21 31.17 16.73
C ILE A 382 -19.50 32.48 17.14
N GLU A 383 -18.36 32.43 17.81
CA GLU A 383 -17.59 33.65 18.13
C GLU A 383 -17.02 34.32 16.88
N ALA A 384 -16.61 33.54 15.88
CA ALA A 384 -16.20 34.06 14.58
C ALA A 384 -17.35 34.74 13.82
N LEU A 385 -18.59 34.35 14.10
CA LEU A 385 -19.80 34.92 13.50
C LEU A 385 -20.05 36.37 13.91
N GLY A 386 -19.76 36.73 15.18
CA GLY A 386 -19.87 38.12 15.65
C GLY A 386 -18.93 39.07 14.92
N LYS A 387 -17.83 38.52 14.38
CA LYS A 387 -16.98 39.28 13.45
C LYS A 387 -17.68 39.42 12.11
N VAL A 388 -18.23 38.36 11.49
CA VAL A 388 -18.81 38.42 10.12
C VAL A 388 -19.95 39.45 10.03
N GLN A 389 -20.67 39.64 11.14
CA GLN A 389 -21.71 40.66 11.27
C GLN A 389 -21.20 42.11 11.22
N SER A 390 -19.88 42.36 11.28
CA SER A 390 -19.29 43.71 11.23
C SER A 390 -18.96 44.20 9.82
N TYR A 391 -19.61 43.66 8.77
CA TYR A 391 -19.67 44.40 7.49
C TYR A 391 -20.15 45.81 7.85
N PRO A 392 -19.41 46.87 7.49
CA PRO A 392 -19.52 48.17 8.13
C PRO A 392 -20.97 48.59 8.16
N VAL A 393 -21.57 48.44 9.34
CA VAL A 393 -22.86 49.00 9.66
C VAL A 393 -22.64 50.48 9.43
N LEU A 394 -23.38 51.06 8.48
CA LEU A 394 -23.48 52.52 8.38
C LEU A 394 -23.68 53.02 9.82
N ALA A 395 -22.72 53.80 10.31
CA ALA A 395 -22.51 54.06 11.73
C ALA A 395 -23.81 54.13 12.54
N GLU A 396 -23.83 53.49 13.70
CA GLU A 396 -24.95 53.39 14.64
C GLU A 396 -25.77 54.69 14.68
N GLY A 397 -26.88 54.71 13.92
CA GLY A 397 -27.59 55.95 13.58
C GLY A 397 -28.37 55.92 12.25
N ALA A 398 -28.02 55.05 11.30
CA ALA A 398 -28.81 54.87 10.07
C ALA A 398 -30.09 54.04 10.36
N ARG A 399 -31.25 54.70 10.38
CA ARG A 399 -32.56 54.08 10.59
C ARG A 399 -33.31 53.90 9.26
N THR A 400 -34.14 52.86 9.21
CA THR A 400 -35.04 52.48 8.12
C THR A 400 -36.08 53.56 7.77
N ILE A 401 -36.50 53.58 6.50
CA ILE A 401 -37.44 54.56 5.92
C ILE A 401 -38.89 54.39 6.44
N ASP A 402 -39.21 53.30 7.12
CA ASP A 402 -40.57 53.03 7.65
C ASP A 402 -40.80 53.56 9.07
N GLY A 403 -40.78 54.89 9.21
CA GLY A 403 -41.59 55.59 10.22
C GLY A 403 -40.92 56.01 11.53
N GLY A 404 -39.61 55.85 11.69
CA GLY A 404 -38.88 56.41 12.83
C GLY A 404 -38.20 57.75 12.49
N ARG A 405 -38.38 58.80 13.30
CA ARG A 405 -37.57 60.04 13.19
C ARG A 405 -36.08 59.68 13.27
N GLY A 406 -35.37 59.83 12.15
CA GLY A 406 -33.93 59.63 12.01
C GLY A 406 -33.35 60.63 11.01
N THR A 407 -32.10 61.02 11.22
CA THR A 407 -31.34 61.92 10.34
C THR A 407 -30.86 61.17 9.11
N PHE A 408 -31.19 61.69 7.92
CA PHE A 408 -30.63 61.25 6.64
C PHE A 408 -29.10 61.42 6.63
N PRO A 409 -28.35 60.62 5.83
CA PRO A 409 -26.94 60.89 5.61
C PRO A 409 -26.74 62.33 5.11
N GLY A 410 -25.68 62.98 5.59
CA GLY A 410 -25.38 64.36 5.24
C GLY A 410 -25.18 64.60 3.73
N ASP A 411 -24.87 63.53 2.97
CA ASP A 411 -24.65 63.50 1.50
C ASP A 411 -25.32 62.26 0.84
N SER A 412 -25.27 62.14 -0.49
CA SER A 412 -25.83 60.99 -1.24
C SER A 412 -25.18 59.66 -0.82
N GLY A 413 -25.96 58.59 -0.67
CA GLY A 413 -25.46 57.29 -0.21
C GLY A 413 -26.47 56.15 -0.28
N TRP A 414 -26.02 54.96 0.05
CA TRP A 414 -26.85 53.76 0.19
C TRP A 414 -27.61 53.78 1.54
N VAL A 415 -28.89 53.45 1.52
CA VAL A 415 -29.74 53.34 2.71
C VAL A 415 -30.43 51.98 2.70
N GLU A 416 -30.33 51.25 3.80
CA GLU A 416 -31.02 49.96 3.99
C GLU A 416 -32.54 50.18 3.97
N ILE A 417 -33.23 49.51 3.04
CA ILE A 417 -34.68 49.66 2.83
C ILE A 417 -35.50 48.50 3.41
N ALA A 418 -34.84 47.39 3.75
CA ALA A 418 -35.46 46.24 4.39
C ALA A 418 -34.55 45.76 5.53
N PRO A 419 -35.10 45.25 6.66
CA PRO A 419 -34.29 44.68 7.71
C PRO A 419 -33.37 43.59 7.15
N ARG A 420 -32.08 43.65 7.47
CA ARG A 420 -31.13 42.57 7.18
C ARG A 420 -31.69 41.21 7.60
N THR A 421 -31.66 40.26 6.70
CA THR A 421 -32.02 38.87 7.00
C THR A 421 -30.76 38.06 7.21
N GLU A 422 -30.67 37.36 8.33
CA GLU A 422 -29.54 36.50 8.69
C GLU A 422 -30.04 35.07 8.87
N THR A 423 -29.50 34.15 8.09
CA THR A 423 -29.75 32.72 8.22
C THR A 423 -28.50 32.03 8.72
N LYS A 424 -28.65 31.21 9.76
CA LYS A 424 -27.58 30.39 10.35
C LYS A 424 -27.96 28.94 10.21
N THR A 425 -27.17 28.20 9.45
CA THR A 425 -27.38 26.77 9.24
C THR A 425 -26.15 26.02 9.76
N PRO A 426 -26.29 25.19 10.81
CA PRO A 426 -25.20 24.30 11.23
C PRO A 426 -24.81 23.38 10.06
N VAL A 427 -23.52 23.29 9.77
CA VAL A 427 -22.96 22.42 8.73
C VAL A 427 -21.86 21.57 9.35
N MET A 428 -21.91 20.27 9.08
CA MET A 428 -20.90 19.33 9.56
C MET A 428 -20.14 18.78 8.36
N ILE A 429 -18.88 19.19 8.21
CA ILE A 429 -18.04 18.76 7.09
C ILE A 429 -17.41 17.41 7.47
N GLY A 430 -17.59 16.42 6.60
CA GLY A 430 -17.13 15.03 6.77
C GLY A 430 -18.26 14.02 6.87
N LEU A 431 -17.94 12.77 6.52
CA LEU A 431 -18.84 11.63 6.52
C LEU A 431 -19.30 11.27 7.95
N PRO A 432 -20.58 10.92 8.15
CA PRO A 432 -21.06 10.44 9.45
C PRO A 432 -20.45 9.06 9.78
N GLY A 433 -20.00 8.89 11.03
CA GLY A 433 -19.45 7.62 11.52
C GLY A 433 -17.99 7.34 11.14
N ILE A 434 -17.32 8.25 10.42
CA ILE A 434 -15.92 8.08 10.00
C ILE A 434 -15.08 9.25 10.50
N GLY A 435 -14.24 8.99 11.51
CA GLY A 435 -13.30 9.97 12.05
C GLY A 435 -13.95 11.19 12.69
N THR A 436 -13.21 12.30 12.73
CA THR A 436 -13.70 13.57 13.27
C THR A 436 -14.44 14.36 12.18
N ARG A 437 -15.54 15.01 12.54
CA ARG A 437 -16.23 15.97 11.66
C ARG A 437 -15.84 17.38 12.05
N ILE A 438 -15.74 18.28 11.07
CA ILE A 438 -15.48 19.69 11.33
C ILE A 438 -16.83 20.38 11.54
N PRO A 439 -17.16 20.82 12.76
CA PRO A 439 -18.34 21.63 12.99
C PRO A 439 -18.12 23.01 12.36
N SER A 440 -19.12 23.46 11.62
CA SER A 440 -19.12 24.77 10.99
C SER A 440 -20.53 25.34 10.98
N THR A 441 -20.66 26.63 10.69
CA THR A 441 -21.96 27.26 10.49
C THR A 441 -21.92 28.03 9.18
N LEU A 442 -22.87 27.72 8.30
CA LEU A 442 -23.14 28.53 7.12
C LEU A 442 -23.95 29.75 7.58
N VAL A 443 -23.40 30.92 7.34
CA VAL A 443 -24.03 32.21 7.61
C VAL A 443 -24.33 32.87 6.27
N GLU A 444 -25.58 33.22 6.06
CA GLU A 444 -26.01 34.00 4.91
C GLU A 444 -26.67 35.29 5.42
N ILE A 445 -26.12 36.44 5.02
CA ILE A 445 -26.65 37.76 5.33
C ILE A 445 -27.07 38.40 4.02
N THR A 446 -28.34 38.77 3.92
CA THR A 446 -28.85 39.56 2.77
C THR A 446 -29.17 40.96 3.25
N ILE A 447 -28.58 41.94 2.57
CA ILE A 447 -28.77 43.37 2.81
C ILE A 447 -29.36 43.96 1.53
N VAL A 448 -30.49 44.66 1.65
CA VAL A 448 -31.13 45.35 0.53
C VAL A 448 -31.08 46.85 0.79
N GLU A 449 -30.40 47.57 -0.08
CA GLU A 449 -30.16 48.99 0.03
C GLU A 449 -30.69 49.72 -1.21
N THR A 450 -31.16 50.94 -1.05
CA THR A 450 -31.44 51.86 -2.16
C THR A 450 -30.48 53.03 -2.14
N TRP A 451 -30.11 53.56 -3.31
CA TRP A 451 -29.31 54.77 -3.41
C TRP A 451 -30.18 56.01 -3.25
N VAL A 452 -29.89 56.82 -2.23
CA VAL A 452 -30.61 58.06 -1.94
C VAL A 452 -29.73 59.26 -2.24
N LEU A 453 -30.26 60.23 -2.99
CA LEU A 453 -29.60 61.51 -3.28
C LEU A 453 -29.97 62.57 -2.23
N LYS A 454 -28.99 63.37 -1.80
CA LYS A 454 -29.20 64.50 -0.89
C LYS A 454 -30.23 65.50 -1.47
N PRO A 455 -31.26 65.91 -0.71
CA PRO A 455 -32.09 67.05 -1.07
C PRO A 455 -31.24 68.32 -1.12
N GLY A 456 -31.01 68.86 -2.32
CA GLY A 456 -30.20 70.08 -2.53
C GLY A 456 -28.72 69.85 -2.89
N GLY A 457 -28.25 68.61 -3.08
CA GLY A 457 -26.89 68.36 -3.61
C GLY A 457 -26.73 68.68 -5.10
N ALA A 458 -27.84 68.85 -5.82
CA ALA A 458 -27.86 69.39 -7.18
C ALA A 458 -27.99 70.93 -7.14
N THR A 459 -27.04 71.63 -6.50
CA THR A 459 -26.91 73.09 -6.67
C THR A 459 -26.22 73.49 -7.97
N GLY A 460 -25.88 72.52 -8.83
CA GLY A 460 -25.68 72.79 -10.24
C GLY A 460 -26.98 73.33 -10.82
N SER A 461 -27.09 74.67 -10.89
CA SER A 461 -28.21 75.37 -11.51
C SER A 461 -28.61 74.65 -12.81
N ALA A 462 -29.92 74.49 -13.04
CA ALA A 462 -30.43 73.82 -14.24
C ALA A 462 -29.87 74.42 -15.55
N SER A 463 -29.33 75.65 -15.54
CA SER A 463 -28.63 76.20 -16.70
C SER A 463 -27.27 75.53 -16.97
N GLN A 464 -26.51 75.10 -15.96
CA GLN A 464 -25.17 74.53 -16.16
C GLN A 464 -25.20 73.05 -16.59
N ALA A 465 -26.18 72.26 -16.16
CA ALA A 465 -26.33 70.87 -16.62
C ALA A 465 -26.87 70.80 -18.06
N LEU A 466 -27.82 71.69 -18.43
CA LEU A 466 -28.26 71.84 -19.81
C LEU A 466 -27.17 72.47 -20.69
N ASP A 467 -26.36 73.41 -20.20
CA ASP A 467 -25.20 73.91 -20.96
C ASP A 467 -24.11 72.85 -21.11
N ALA A 468 -23.88 72.00 -20.11
CA ALA A 468 -22.89 70.92 -20.18
C ALA A 468 -23.33 69.80 -21.14
N VAL A 469 -24.62 69.45 -21.18
CA VAL A 469 -25.18 68.48 -22.15
C VAL A 469 -25.29 69.08 -23.55
N ALA A 470 -25.57 70.38 -23.68
CA ALA A 470 -25.55 71.07 -24.98
C ALA A 470 -24.12 71.31 -25.52
N LYS A 471 -23.11 71.43 -24.63
CA LYS A 471 -21.70 71.62 -25.01
C LYS A 471 -20.89 70.32 -25.07
N SER A 472 -21.35 69.21 -24.48
CA SER A 472 -20.68 67.90 -24.58
C SER A 472 -21.07 67.15 -25.85
N LYS A 473 -20.74 67.71 -27.03
CA LYS A 473 -20.59 66.95 -28.28
C LYS A 473 -19.33 66.06 -28.26
N LYS A 474 -19.13 65.28 -27.19
CA LYS A 474 -18.24 64.13 -27.24
C LYS A 474 -19.11 62.89 -26.96
N PRO A 475 -19.24 61.96 -27.92
CA PRO A 475 -19.93 60.71 -27.65
C PRO A 475 -19.29 60.05 -26.43
N ALA A 476 -20.13 59.58 -25.52
CA ALA A 476 -19.70 58.84 -24.35
C ALA A 476 -18.82 57.67 -24.80
N THR A 477 -17.54 57.73 -24.47
CA THR A 477 -16.67 56.57 -24.52
C THR A 477 -17.21 55.60 -23.47
N LEU A 478 -17.83 54.52 -23.93
CA LEU A 478 -18.11 53.35 -23.09
C LEU A 478 -16.79 52.96 -22.40
N PRO A 479 -16.82 52.51 -21.13
CA PRO A 479 -15.67 51.83 -20.55
C PRO A 479 -15.52 50.48 -21.27
N GLY A 480 -14.87 50.52 -22.44
CA GLY A 480 -14.29 49.37 -23.08
C GLY A 480 -13.12 48.90 -22.24
N GLY A 481 -13.40 47.99 -21.30
CA GLY A 481 -12.36 47.11 -20.78
C GLY A 481 -11.77 46.37 -21.95
N ALA A 482 -10.52 46.69 -22.29
CA ALA A 482 -9.75 45.96 -23.27
C ALA A 482 -9.61 44.51 -22.80
N ILE A 483 -10.31 43.60 -23.49
CA ILE A 483 -9.88 42.21 -23.56
C ILE A 483 -8.67 42.25 -24.50
N THR A 484 -7.48 42.07 -23.94
CA THR A 484 -6.25 41.83 -24.72
C THR A 484 -6.33 40.41 -25.30
N PRO A 485 -6.33 40.23 -26.63
CA PRO A 485 -6.13 38.92 -27.24
C PRO A 485 -4.68 38.80 -27.75
N GLY A 486 -3.96 37.79 -27.29
CA GLY A 486 -2.62 37.40 -27.76
C GLY A 486 -1.58 37.53 -26.65
N SER A 487 -0.79 36.51 -26.32
CA SER A 487 -0.05 35.63 -27.24
C SER A 487 0.08 34.18 -26.75
N ARG A 488 0.34 33.31 -27.72
CA ARG A 488 0.78 31.91 -27.68
C ARG A 488 1.47 31.41 -26.41
#